data_AF-A0A497A2M8-F1
#
_entry.id   AF-A0A497A2M8-F1
#
_cell.length_a   1.000
_cell.length_b   1.000
_cell.length_c   1.000
_cell.angle_alpha   90.00
_cell.angle_beta   90.00
_cell.angle_gamma   90.00
#
_symmetry.space_group_name_H-M   'P 1'
#
loop_
_entity.id
_entity.type
_entity.pdbx_description
1 polymer ?
#
loop_
_entity_poly.entity_id
_entity_poly.type
_entity_poly.pdbx_seq_one_letter_code
_entity_poly.pdbx_strand_id
1 'polypeptide(L)'
;MTISGPYARARLDELGMVVLDEGEDWALVLADADQLEALARLRYRPRASDDLEGLVAAHAHAKPWLAASLRPLLARAEAVRALSPERAWLSPLDASASELLEAKAILRAAMHALTPEQRAGLAALTSLDDDGDGLTNVEEEWWCIDPLDPDSDGDGVNDGDEVAALKAWLGNELPGPPANGKPFVGWPPDHPGCYDDDQDSIPDLAERWELGLNMNRESTDRDKFDDGQELFGNTYCPGSGGYCGYGALPRNEDWGIIFAEMPSWVEAPGNHPLVAAFPVPEIDVVESSLHVETVTTVTTDHTIAEGTERSYSTSKTEGTSSSVADTETWN
;
A
#
# COMPACT_ATOMS: atom_id res chain seq x y z
N MET A 1 -14.86 -13.85 6.53
CA MET A 1 -13.74 -14.74 6.08
C MET A 1 -14.28 -16.07 5.57
N THR A 2 -13.54 -16.78 4.70
CA THR A 2 -13.93 -18.12 4.23
C THR A 2 -13.59 -19.17 5.30
N ILE A 3 -14.56 -20.00 5.69
CA ILE A 3 -14.37 -21.14 6.57
C ILE A 3 -14.61 -22.43 5.77
N SER A 4 -13.54 -23.19 5.49
CA SER A 4 -13.67 -24.46 4.75
C SER A 4 -13.51 -25.65 5.70
N GLY A 5 -14.55 -26.49 5.76
CA GLY A 5 -14.50 -27.80 6.39
C GLY A 5 -15.06 -27.87 7.83
N PRO A 6 -15.32 -29.09 8.32
CA PRO A 6 -16.13 -29.33 9.53
C PRO A 6 -15.47 -28.87 10.83
N TYR A 7 -14.17 -28.56 10.82
CA TYR A 7 -13.42 -28.14 12.01
C TYR A 7 -13.16 -26.63 12.07
N ALA A 8 -13.54 -25.87 11.04
CA ALA A 8 -13.25 -24.45 10.99
C ALA A 8 -13.93 -23.69 12.13
N ARG A 9 -15.20 -24.03 12.41
CA ARG A 9 -15.97 -23.41 13.51
C ARG A 9 -15.36 -23.69 14.89
N ALA A 10 -14.99 -24.94 15.15
CA ALA A 10 -14.38 -25.34 16.41
C ALA A 10 -13.04 -24.63 16.67
N ARG A 11 -12.28 -24.32 15.61
CA ARG A 11 -11.05 -23.51 15.74
C ARG A 11 -11.34 -22.07 16.10
N LEU A 12 -12.40 -21.46 15.57
CA LEU A 12 -12.81 -20.10 15.96
C LEU A 12 -13.21 -20.05 17.44
N ASP A 13 -13.89 -21.09 17.93
CA ASP A 13 -14.21 -21.23 19.36
C ASP A 13 -12.96 -21.41 20.22
N GLU A 14 -11.99 -22.20 19.77
CA GLU A 14 -10.70 -22.39 20.47
C GLU A 14 -9.88 -21.09 20.56
N LEU A 15 -9.94 -20.26 19.52
CA LEU A 15 -9.34 -18.92 19.51
C LEU A 15 -10.14 -17.88 20.32
N GLY A 16 -11.30 -18.27 20.88
CA GLY A 16 -12.16 -17.41 21.67
C GLY A 16 -12.73 -16.23 20.90
N MET A 17 -12.98 -16.40 19.60
CA MET A 17 -13.52 -15.34 18.75
C MET A 17 -15.01 -15.15 18.95
N VAL A 18 -15.47 -13.92 18.72
CA VAL A 18 -16.89 -13.61 18.72
C VAL A 18 -17.40 -13.73 17.29
N VAL A 19 -18.18 -14.76 16.99
CA VAL A 19 -18.89 -14.87 15.71
C VAL A 19 -20.12 -13.96 15.75
N LEU A 20 -20.20 -13.05 14.78
CA LEU A 20 -21.31 -12.12 14.60
C LEU A 20 -22.37 -12.70 13.66
N ASP A 21 -21.93 -13.37 12.60
CA ASP A 21 -22.78 -14.11 11.65
C ASP A 21 -21.99 -15.23 10.95
N GLU A 22 -22.65 -16.24 10.41
CA GLU A 22 -22.03 -17.34 9.68
C GLU A 22 -22.95 -17.98 8.63
N GLY A 23 -22.35 -18.40 7.51
CA GLY A 23 -22.99 -19.18 6.46
C GLY A 23 -22.34 -20.55 6.26
N GLU A 24 -22.63 -21.20 5.13
CA GLU A 24 -22.10 -22.55 4.84
C GLU A 24 -20.57 -22.59 4.68
N ASP A 25 -19.98 -21.55 4.08
CA ASP A 25 -18.55 -21.46 3.76
C ASP A 25 -17.89 -20.18 4.27
N TRP A 26 -18.58 -19.38 5.08
CA TRP A 26 -18.08 -18.09 5.57
C TRP A 26 -18.49 -17.80 7.02
N ALA A 27 -17.68 -16.99 7.71
CA ALA A 27 -18.00 -16.44 9.03
C ALA A 27 -17.58 -14.98 9.13
N LEU A 28 -18.43 -14.15 9.74
CA LEU A 28 -18.13 -12.80 10.18
C LEU A 28 -17.78 -12.85 11.67
N VAL A 29 -16.59 -12.38 12.02
CA VAL A 29 -16.09 -12.46 13.38
C VAL A 29 -15.58 -11.10 13.84
N LEU A 30 -15.76 -10.83 15.13
CA LEU A 30 -15.11 -9.76 15.84
C LEU A 30 -13.86 -10.32 16.54
N ALA A 31 -12.70 -9.76 16.21
CA ALA A 31 -11.39 -10.22 16.67
C ALA A 31 -10.50 -9.05 17.08
N ASP A 32 -9.62 -9.27 18.05
CA ASP A 32 -8.51 -8.35 18.34
C ASP A 32 -7.24 -8.69 17.53
N ALA A 33 -6.19 -7.87 17.69
CA ALA A 33 -4.94 -8.02 16.94
C ALA A 33 -4.26 -9.41 17.11
N ASP A 34 -4.24 -10.00 18.32
CA ASP A 34 -3.60 -11.31 18.51
C ASP A 34 -4.45 -12.43 17.87
N GLN A 35 -5.77 -12.26 17.92
CA GLN A 35 -6.73 -13.16 17.29
C GLN A 35 -6.59 -13.12 15.76
N LEU A 36 -6.44 -11.94 15.17
CA LEU A 36 -6.14 -11.75 13.75
C LEU A 36 -4.79 -12.38 13.37
N GLU A 37 -3.75 -12.19 14.18
CA GLU A 37 -2.45 -12.84 13.96
C GLU A 37 -2.57 -14.37 13.96
N ALA A 38 -3.34 -14.93 14.90
CA ALA A 38 -3.59 -16.36 14.96
C ALA A 38 -4.31 -16.89 13.71
N LEU A 39 -5.29 -16.15 13.19
CA LEU A 39 -5.97 -16.49 11.92
C LEU A 39 -5.01 -16.48 10.74
N ALA A 40 -4.16 -15.45 10.64
CA ALA A 40 -3.17 -15.33 9.58
C ALA A 40 -2.18 -16.51 9.60
N ARG A 41 -1.70 -16.91 10.79
CA ARG A 41 -0.85 -18.10 10.97
C ARG A 41 -1.55 -19.40 10.54
N LEU A 42 -2.86 -19.47 10.75
CA LEU A 42 -3.71 -20.58 10.29
C LEU A 42 -4.12 -20.48 8.82
N ARG A 43 -3.63 -19.47 8.08
CA ARG A 43 -3.89 -19.24 6.66
C ARG A 43 -5.35 -18.93 6.34
N TYR A 44 -6.12 -18.47 7.33
CA TYR A 44 -7.41 -17.85 7.04
C TYR A 44 -7.17 -16.57 6.26
N ARG A 45 -7.96 -16.36 5.20
CA ARG A 45 -7.95 -15.14 4.41
C ARG A 45 -9.29 -14.43 4.60
N PRO A 46 -9.31 -13.20 5.14
CA PRO A 46 -10.52 -12.40 5.13
C PRO A 46 -10.94 -12.13 3.68
N ARG A 47 -12.24 -11.99 3.45
CA ARG A 47 -12.79 -11.48 2.17
C ARG A 47 -12.91 -9.95 2.22
N ALA A 48 -13.22 -9.44 3.42
CA ALA A 48 -13.23 -8.04 3.82
C ALA A 48 -12.86 -7.97 5.31
N SER A 49 -12.44 -6.79 5.77
CA SER A 49 -12.15 -6.51 7.18
C SER A 49 -12.38 -5.04 7.48
N ASP A 50 -13.17 -4.76 8.51
CA ASP A 50 -13.46 -3.40 8.95
C ASP A 50 -12.84 -3.14 10.32
N ASP A 51 -12.36 -1.91 10.52
CA ASP A 51 -12.09 -1.43 11.87
C ASP A 51 -13.42 -1.15 12.59
N LEU A 52 -13.55 -1.58 13.85
CA LEU A 52 -14.80 -1.45 14.61
C LEU A 52 -15.14 0.02 14.91
N GLU A 53 -14.13 0.87 15.13
CA GLU A 53 -14.34 2.29 15.40
C GLU A 53 -14.85 3.00 14.14
N GLY A 54 -14.21 2.76 13.00
CA GLY A 54 -14.65 3.24 11.67
C GLY A 54 -16.05 2.77 11.33
N LEU A 55 -16.30 1.45 11.40
CA LEU A 55 -17.63 0.85 11.17
C LEU A 55 -18.72 1.52 12.03
N VAL A 56 -18.45 1.77 13.31
CA VAL A 56 -19.44 2.42 14.18
C VAL A 56 -19.63 3.91 13.87
N ALA A 57 -18.56 4.59 13.43
CA ALA A 57 -18.58 5.99 13.04
C ALA A 57 -19.34 6.19 11.71
N ALA A 58 -18.97 5.45 10.66
CA ALA A 58 -19.59 5.48 9.33
C ALA A 58 -21.11 5.30 9.36
N HIS A 59 -21.63 4.54 10.33
CA HIS A 59 -23.06 4.24 10.43
C HIS A 59 -23.76 4.87 11.65
N ALA A 60 -23.15 5.87 12.27
CA ALA A 60 -23.71 6.53 13.45
C ALA A 60 -25.05 7.23 13.16
N HIS A 61 -25.27 7.72 11.94
CA HIS A 61 -26.54 8.29 11.47
C HIS A 61 -27.61 7.23 11.30
N ALA A 62 -27.27 6.09 10.70
CA ALA A 62 -28.19 4.99 10.44
C ALA A 62 -28.61 4.28 11.75
N LYS A 63 -27.68 4.08 12.70
CA LYS A 63 -27.93 3.36 13.96
C LYS A 63 -27.34 4.07 15.20
N PRO A 64 -27.88 5.24 15.58
CA PRO A 64 -27.33 6.04 16.70
C PRO A 64 -27.39 5.32 18.05
N TRP A 65 -28.40 4.46 18.24
CA TRP A 65 -28.51 3.65 19.45
C TRP A 65 -27.36 2.63 19.58
N LEU A 66 -26.94 2.04 18.46
CA LEU A 66 -25.89 1.02 18.43
C LEU A 66 -24.55 1.68 18.72
N ALA A 67 -24.26 2.80 18.05
CA ALA A 67 -23.08 3.61 18.30
C ALA A 67 -22.98 4.03 19.78
N ALA A 68 -24.09 4.52 20.37
CA ALA A 68 -24.12 4.86 21.78
C ALA A 68 -23.87 3.64 22.70
N SER A 69 -24.44 2.48 22.36
CA SER A 69 -24.30 1.24 23.15
C SER A 69 -22.90 0.64 23.11
N LEU A 70 -22.15 0.87 22.03
CA LEU A 70 -20.80 0.31 21.81
C LEU A 70 -19.68 1.20 22.35
N ARG A 71 -19.95 2.45 22.74
CA ARG A 71 -18.95 3.37 23.37
C ARG A 71 -18.11 2.70 24.47
N PRO A 72 -18.67 1.89 25.39
CA PRO A 72 -17.84 1.22 26.40
C PRO A 72 -16.89 0.18 25.81
N LEU A 73 -17.26 -0.49 24.72
CA LEU A 73 -16.39 -1.44 24.03
C LEU A 73 -15.26 -0.69 23.30
N LEU A 74 -15.60 0.36 22.55
CA LEU A 74 -14.63 1.21 21.84
C LEU A 74 -13.62 1.84 22.80
N ALA A 75 -14.05 2.33 23.96
CA ALA A 75 -13.15 2.87 24.98
C ALA A 75 -12.14 1.83 25.53
N ARG A 76 -12.53 0.55 25.57
CA ARG A 76 -11.62 -0.55 25.97
C ARG A 76 -10.64 -0.90 24.86
N ALA A 77 -11.09 -0.87 23.60
CA ALA A 77 -10.22 -1.05 22.45
C ALA A 77 -9.16 0.06 22.39
N GLU A 78 -9.56 1.31 22.62
CA GLU A 78 -8.65 2.45 22.71
C GLU A 78 -7.64 2.31 23.86
N ALA A 79 -8.08 1.83 25.03
CA ALA A 79 -7.16 1.57 26.15
C ALA A 79 -6.10 0.50 25.80
N VAL A 80 -6.48 -0.54 25.04
CA VAL A 80 -5.53 -1.54 24.53
C VAL A 80 -4.58 -0.89 23.52
N ARG A 81 -5.09 -0.09 22.57
CA ARG A 81 -4.29 0.62 21.56
C ARG A 81 -3.26 1.56 22.21
N ALA A 82 -3.65 2.33 23.22
CA ALA A 82 -2.77 3.23 23.96
C ALA A 82 -1.64 2.50 24.72
N LEU A 83 -1.86 1.25 25.13
CA LEU A 83 -0.85 0.40 25.77
C LEU A 83 -0.04 -0.42 24.77
N SER A 84 -0.55 -0.59 23.54
CA SER A 84 0.08 -1.38 22.49
C SER A 84 1.18 -0.56 21.81
N PRO A 85 2.44 -0.97 21.91
CA PRO A 85 3.53 -0.12 21.45
C PRO A 85 3.75 -0.29 19.94
N GLU A 86 3.23 0.63 19.12
CA GLU A 86 3.77 0.85 17.77
C GLU A 86 5.23 1.39 17.81
N ARG A 87 5.71 1.77 19.01
CA ARG A 87 7.05 2.33 19.27
C ARG A 87 7.95 1.44 20.16
N ALA A 88 7.79 0.11 20.16
CA ALA A 88 8.57 -0.82 21.00
C ALA A 88 10.05 -1.03 20.60
N TRP A 89 10.61 -0.21 19.71
CA TRP A 89 12.03 -0.33 19.34
C TRP A 89 12.99 0.16 20.43
N LEU A 90 12.49 0.75 21.54
CA LEU A 90 13.29 1.39 22.58
C LEU A 90 12.74 1.16 24.01
N SER A 91 12.63 -0.07 24.50
CA SER A 91 12.99 -0.46 25.90
C SER A 91 12.39 -1.80 26.36
N PRO A 92 13.04 -2.52 27.31
CA PRO A 92 12.62 -3.85 27.74
C PRO A 92 11.50 -3.80 28.79
N LEU A 93 10.42 -4.52 28.48
CA LEU A 93 9.76 -5.59 29.27
C LEU A 93 9.74 -5.43 30.80
N ASP A 94 8.54 -5.15 31.36
CA ASP A 94 7.83 -6.11 32.24
C ASP A 94 6.55 -5.52 32.87
N ALA A 95 6.47 -4.20 33.10
CA ALA A 95 5.25 -3.58 33.66
C ALA A 95 4.15 -3.39 32.59
N SER A 96 4.50 -2.82 31.43
CA SER A 96 3.55 -2.56 30.34
C SER A 96 2.98 -3.84 29.71
N ALA A 97 3.72 -4.95 29.78
CA ALA A 97 3.27 -6.24 29.24
C ALA A 97 2.13 -6.85 30.07
N SER A 98 2.19 -6.76 31.41
CA SER A 98 1.13 -7.25 32.28
C SER A 98 -0.13 -6.40 32.17
N GLU A 99 0.02 -5.06 32.11
CA GLU A 99 -1.09 -4.12 31.92
C GLU A 99 -1.77 -4.33 30.57
N LEU A 100 -1.00 -4.54 29.50
CA LEU A 100 -1.52 -4.86 28.17
C LEU A 100 -2.27 -6.20 28.17
N LEU A 101 -1.75 -7.22 28.84
CA LEU A 101 -2.42 -8.53 28.92
C LEU A 101 -3.76 -8.43 29.65
N GLU A 102 -3.82 -7.67 30.76
CA GLU A 102 -5.05 -7.41 31.49
C GLU A 102 -6.06 -6.62 30.65
N ALA A 103 -5.61 -5.54 29.98
CA ALA A 103 -6.45 -4.74 29.11
C ALA A 103 -7.05 -5.57 27.96
N LYS A 104 -6.24 -6.44 27.33
CA LYS A 104 -6.70 -7.38 26.30
C LYS A 104 -7.74 -8.37 26.84
N ALA A 105 -7.53 -8.91 28.05
CA ALA A 105 -8.50 -9.80 28.68
C ALA A 105 -9.84 -9.09 28.97
N ILE A 106 -9.80 -7.84 29.43
CA ILE A 106 -11.00 -7.01 29.65
C ILE A 106 -11.72 -6.73 28.32
N LEU A 107 -10.98 -6.41 27.26
CA LEU A 107 -11.54 -6.20 25.93
C LEU A 107 -12.25 -7.46 25.43
N ARG A 108 -11.58 -8.63 25.47
CA ARG A 108 -12.18 -9.92 25.06
C ARG A 108 -13.44 -10.25 25.87
N ALA A 109 -13.41 -10.04 27.19
CA ALA A 109 -14.58 -10.24 28.02
C ALA A 109 -15.75 -9.32 27.61
N ALA A 110 -15.47 -8.07 27.25
CA ALA A 110 -16.48 -7.13 26.76
C ALA A 110 -17.03 -7.53 25.38
N MET A 111 -16.17 -8.01 24.45
CA MET A 111 -16.60 -8.55 23.16
C MET A 111 -17.56 -9.75 23.37
N HIS A 112 -17.24 -10.66 24.29
CA HIS A 112 -18.09 -11.81 24.61
C HIS A 112 -19.40 -11.42 25.32
N ALA A 113 -19.42 -10.28 26.02
CA ALA A 113 -20.60 -9.78 26.72
C ALA A 113 -21.59 -9.01 25.82
N LEU A 114 -21.28 -8.82 24.53
CA LEU A 114 -22.18 -8.17 23.57
C LEU A 114 -23.54 -8.87 23.50
N THR A 115 -24.62 -8.08 23.57
CA THR A 115 -25.99 -8.62 23.49
C THR A 115 -26.29 -9.15 22.08
N PRO A 116 -27.29 -10.05 21.93
CA PRO A 116 -27.71 -10.50 20.60
C PRO A 116 -28.06 -9.36 19.65
N GLU A 117 -28.71 -8.30 20.15
CA GLU A 117 -29.07 -7.12 19.36
C GLU A 117 -27.84 -6.33 18.92
N GLN A 118 -26.82 -6.21 19.76
CA GLN A 118 -25.56 -5.56 19.39
C GLN A 118 -24.80 -6.38 18.35
N ARG A 119 -24.77 -7.72 18.47
CA ARG A 119 -24.11 -8.60 17.50
C ARG A 119 -24.79 -8.57 16.15
N ALA A 120 -26.11 -8.71 16.13
CA ALA A 120 -26.90 -8.59 14.89
C ALA A 120 -26.82 -7.17 14.31
N GLY A 121 -26.76 -6.15 15.17
CA GLY A 121 -26.54 -4.77 14.78
C GLY A 121 -25.23 -4.59 14.04
N LEU A 122 -24.12 -5.08 14.60
CA LEU A 122 -22.78 -5.05 14.00
C LEU A 122 -22.71 -5.83 12.69
N ALA A 123 -23.27 -7.04 12.65
CA ALA A 123 -23.30 -7.85 11.43
C ALA A 123 -24.05 -7.14 10.28
N ALA A 124 -25.09 -6.36 10.60
CA ALA A 124 -25.84 -5.60 9.61
C ALA A 124 -25.17 -4.28 9.19
N LEU A 125 -24.13 -3.82 9.90
CA LEU A 125 -23.38 -2.63 9.51
C LEU A 125 -22.38 -2.94 8.39
N THR A 126 -21.70 -4.09 8.46
CA THR A 126 -20.63 -4.49 7.52
C THR A 126 -21.09 -4.73 6.08
N SER A 127 -22.37 -4.53 5.78
CA SER A 127 -22.96 -4.71 4.45
C SER A 127 -23.95 -3.60 4.12
N LEU A 128 -23.89 -2.48 4.86
CA LEU A 128 -24.75 -1.34 4.60
C LEU A 128 -24.08 -0.49 3.51
N ASP A 129 -24.89 -0.17 2.52
CA ASP A 129 -24.62 0.60 1.31
C ASP A 129 -25.89 1.46 1.17
N ASP A 130 -25.82 2.71 1.62
CA ASP A 130 -26.99 3.56 1.86
C ASP A 130 -27.53 4.18 0.56
N ASP A 131 -26.70 4.37 -0.46
CA ASP A 131 -27.09 4.91 -1.77
C ASP A 131 -27.23 3.85 -2.88
N GLY A 132 -26.72 2.64 -2.64
CA GLY A 132 -26.89 1.47 -3.49
C GLY A 132 -25.97 1.44 -4.70
N ASP A 133 -24.81 2.07 -4.62
CA ASP A 133 -23.85 2.17 -5.73
C ASP A 133 -22.92 0.95 -5.84
N GLY A 134 -22.93 0.07 -4.84
CA GLY A 134 -22.12 -1.15 -4.77
C GLY A 134 -20.91 -1.06 -3.85
N LEU A 135 -20.68 0.08 -3.21
CA LEU A 135 -19.67 0.30 -2.18
C LEU A 135 -20.33 0.39 -0.80
N THR A 136 -19.72 -0.21 0.22
CA THR A 136 -20.29 -0.09 1.58
C THR A 136 -19.94 1.26 2.19
N ASN A 137 -20.76 1.80 3.11
CA ASN A 137 -20.45 3.11 3.71
C ASN A 137 -19.09 3.16 4.44
N VAL A 138 -18.53 2.02 4.82
CA VAL A 138 -17.18 1.94 5.40
C VAL A 138 -16.11 2.08 4.33
N GLU A 139 -16.29 1.40 3.19
CA GLU A 139 -15.39 1.57 2.04
C GLU A 139 -15.47 3.02 1.52
N GLU A 140 -16.66 3.61 1.50
CA GLU A 140 -16.85 5.04 1.18
C GLU A 140 -16.10 5.98 2.16
N GLU A 141 -16.14 5.68 3.46
CA GLU A 141 -15.33 6.40 4.46
C GLU A 141 -13.82 6.27 4.18
N TRP A 142 -13.36 5.11 3.69
CA TRP A 142 -11.94 4.91 3.34
C TRP A 142 -11.50 5.77 2.16
N TRP A 143 -12.39 5.97 1.18
CA TRP A 143 -12.14 6.79 -0.01
C TRP A 143 -12.49 8.27 0.16
N CYS A 144 -13.03 8.66 1.31
CA CYS A 144 -13.46 10.03 1.61
C CYS A 144 -14.57 10.54 0.67
N ILE A 145 -15.50 9.66 0.33
CA ILE A 145 -16.67 9.92 -0.52
C ILE A 145 -17.96 9.91 0.34
N ASP A 146 -19.05 10.46 -0.18
CA ASP A 146 -20.30 10.66 0.57
C ASP A 146 -21.18 9.41 0.53
N PRO A 147 -21.42 8.72 1.66
CA PRO A 147 -22.18 7.47 1.69
C PRO A 147 -23.68 7.59 1.38
N LEU A 148 -24.12 8.74 0.91
CA LEU A 148 -25.49 9.06 0.55
C LEU A 148 -25.59 9.58 -0.89
N ASP A 149 -24.48 9.65 -1.62
CA ASP A 149 -24.40 10.17 -2.99
C ASP A 149 -23.61 9.20 -3.88
N PRO A 150 -24.28 8.48 -4.79
CA PRO A 150 -23.65 7.38 -5.52
C PRO A 150 -22.60 7.80 -6.56
N ASP A 151 -22.35 9.10 -6.72
CA ASP A 151 -21.42 9.75 -7.66
C ASP A 151 -20.90 11.03 -6.95
N SER A 152 -20.01 10.83 -5.98
CA SER A 152 -19.56 11.87 -5.04
C SER A 152 -18.82 13.01 -5.72
N ASP A 153 -18.17 12.73 -6.87
CA ASP A 153 -17.44 13.73 -7.63
C ASP A 153 -18.23 14.38 -8.78
N GLY A 154 -19.37 13.80 -9.12
CA GLY A 154 -20.33 14.31 -10.09
C GLY A 154 -19.85 14.20 -11.53
N ASP A 155 -18.91 13.30 -11.82
CA ASP A 155 -18.39 13.07 -13.18
C ASP A 155 -19.31 12.19 -14.05
N GLY A 156 -20.31 11.56 -13.42
CA GLY A 156 -21.32 10.73 -14.06
C GLY A 156 -21.06 9.23 -14.00
N VAL A 157 -20.08 8.80 -13.20
CA VAL A 157 -19.76 7.39 -12.91
C VAL A 157 -19.99 7.16 -11.42
N ASN A 158 -20.50 5.99 -11.06
CA ASN A 158 -20.73 5.71 -9.66
C ASN A 158 -19.42 5.45 -8.91
N ASP A 159 -19.32 5.87 -7.66
CA ASP A 159 -18.09 5.72 -6.86
C ASP A 159 -17.65 4.25 -6.76
N GLY A 160 -18.61 3.35 -6.52
CA GLY A 160 -18.41 1.90 -6.49
C GLY A 160 -17.89 1.31 -7.81
N ASP A 161 -18.31 1.86 -8.95
CA ASP A 161 -17.80 1.44 -10.27
C ASP A 161 -16.34 1.90 -10.47
N GLU A 162 -16.00 3.09 -10.01
CA GLU A 162 -14.65 3.63 -10.08
C GLU A 162 -13.67 2.86 -9.18
N VAL A 163 -14.04 2.63 -7.93
CA VAL A 163 -13.26 1.84 -6.97
C VAL A 163 -13.08 0.40 -7.48
N ALA A 164 -14.13 -0.22 -8.02
CA ALA A 164 -14.03 -1.54 -8.63
C ALA A 164 -13.08 -1.57 -9.84
N ALA A 165 -13.13 -0.55 -10.70
CA ALA A 165 -12.23 -0.43 -11.84
C ALA A 165 -10.76 -0.25 -11.39
N LEU A 166 -10.53 0.54 -10.34
CA LEU A 166 -9.20 0.74 -9.77
C LEU A 166 -8.64 -0.54 -9.15
N LYS A 167 -9.45 -1.28 -8.39
CA LYS A 167 -9.08 -2.62 -7.87
C LYS A 167 -8.79 -3.61 -9.00
N ALA A 168 -9.57 -3.61 -10.07
CA ALA A 168 -9.33 -4.45 -11.25
C ALA A 168 -8.03 -4.06 -11.97
N TRP A 169 -7.70 -2.77 -12.01
CA TRP A 169 -6.42 -2.27 -12.52
C TRP A 169 -5.23 -2.80 -11.71
N LEU A 170 -5.25 -2.63 -10.39
CA LEU A 170 -4.25 -3.21 -9.48
C LEU A 170 -4.19 -4.74 -9.59
N GLY A 171 -5.32 -5.39 -9.83
CA GLY A 171 -5.42 -6.83 -10.10
C GLY A 171 -4.79 -7.29 -11.41
N ASN A 172 -4.27 -6.38 -12.25
CA ASN A 172 -3.84 -6.63 -13.63
C ASN A 172 -4.95 -7.21 -14.53
N GLU A 173 -6.21 -6.85 -14.25
CA GLU A 173 -7.38 -7.28 -15.03
C GLU A 173 -7.71 -6.28 -16.15
N LEU A 174 -7.20 -5.05 -16.04
CA LEU A 174 -7.37 -3.98 -17.03
C LEU A 174 -6.03 -3.63 -17.72
N PRO A 175 -6.06 -3.15 -18.98
CA PRO A 175 -4.85 -2.78 -19.72
C PRO A 175 -4.29 -1.39 -19.34
N GLY A 176 -5.02 -0.62 -18.53
CA GLY A 176 -4.66 0.74 -18.12
C GLY A 176 -5.46 1.17 -16.89
N PRO A 177 -5.08 2.31 -16.26
CA PRO A 177 -5.84 2.88 -15.15
C PRO A 177 -7.25 3.30 -15.60
N PRO A 178 -8.21 3.42 -14.66
CA PRO A 178 -9.56 3.89 -14.96
C PRO A 178 -9.56 5.26 -15.67
N ALA A 179 -10.44 5.44 -16.65
CA ALA A 179 -10.48 6.66 -17.47
C ALA A 179 -11.16 7.85 -16.78
N ASN A 180 -12.02 7.57 -15.80
CA ASN A 180 -12.85 8.55 -15.09
C ASN A 180 -12.03 9.24 -13.97
N GLY A 181 -11.03 8.54 -13.44
CA GLY A 181 -10.03 9.10 -12.55
C GLY A 181 -10.21 8.55 -11.15
N LYS A 182 -10.50 9.44 -10.20
CA LYS A 182 -10.60 9.14 -8.77
C LYS A 182 -12.03 9.46 -8.30
N PRO A 183 -12.56 8.72 -7.31
CA PRO A 183 -13.97 8.83 -6.92
C PRO A 183 -14.32 10.04 -6.05
N PHE A 184 -13.36 10.90 -5.73
CA PHE A 184 -13.56 12.02 -4.82
C PHE A 184 -13.15 13.37 -5.42
N VAL A 185 -13.94 14.40 -5.09
CA VAL A 185 -13.65 15.77 -5.50
C VAL A 185 -12.39 16.28 -4.82
N GLY A 186 -11.48 16.85 -5.60
CA GLY A 186 -10.39 17.67 -5.04
C GLY A 186 -9.30 16.84 -4.36
N TRP A 187 -8.86 17.25 -3.17
CA TRP A 187 -7.75 16.65 -2.44
C TRP A 187 -8.21 16.00 -1.15
N PRO A 188 -7.71 14.80 -0.75
CA PRO A 188 -8.20 14.14 0.46
C PRO A 188 -8.10 15.03 1.72
N PRO A 189 -6.97 15.70 2.03
CA PRO A 189 -6.84 16.66 3.14
C PRO A 189 -7.80 17.86 3.13
N ASP A 190 -8.45 18.18 2.01
CA ASP A 190 -9.46 19.25 1.97
C ASP A 190 -10.79 18.79 2.61
N HIS A 191 -10.97 17.48 2.78
CA HIS A 191 -12.15 16.87 3.39
C HIS A 191 -11.94 16.61 4.89
N PRO A 192 -12.83 17.09 5.77
CA PRO A 192 -12.70 16.88 7.20
C PRO A 192 -12.70 15.39 7.57
N GLY A 193 -11.64 14.93 8.25
CA GLY A 193 -11.52 13.54 8.69
C GLY A 193 -10.84 12.63 7.67
N CYS A 194 -10.55 13.15 6.48
CA CYS A 194 -9.75 12.48 5.49
C CYS A 194 -8.28 12.85 5.66
N TYR A 195 -7.43 11.84 5.85
CA TYR A 195 -5.99 11.99 6.04
C TYR A 195 -5.26 11.39 4.84
N ASP A 196 -4.14 12.02 4.50
CA ASP A 196 -3.22 11.66 3.41
C ASP A 196 -1.86 12.17 3.90
N ASP A 197 -1.23 11.33 4.74
CA ASP A 197 -0.06 11.69 5.55
C ASP A 197 1.18 11.91 4.68
N ASP A 198 1.27 11.23 3.53
CA ASP A 198 2.36 11.37 2.58
C ASP A 198 2.05 12.26 1.36
N GLN A 199 0.80 12.68 1.19
CA GLN A 199 0.35 13.66 0.20
C GLN A 199 0.47 13.17 -1.24
N ASP A 200 0.09 11.92 -1.46
CA ASP A 200 0.24 11.21 -2.73
C ASP A 200 -1.07 11.09 -3.51
N SER A 201 -2.17 11.60 -2.97
CA SER A 201 -3.55 11.61 -3.51
C SER A 201 -4.44 10.50 -3.01
N ILE A 202 -3.90 9.52 -2.31
CA ILE A 202 -4.67 8.38 -1.82
C ILE A 202 -4.93 8.60 -0.33
N PRO A 203 -6.19 8.47 0.13
CA PRO A 203 -6.44 8.54 1.56
C PRO A 203 -5.74 7.40 2.33
N ASP A 204 -5.20 7.72 3.52
CA ASP A 204 -4.52 6.77 4.41
C ASP A 204 -5.34 5.47 4.65
N LEU A 205 -6.65 5.64 4.78
CA LEU A 205 -7.56 4.53 5.05
C LEU A 205 -7.71 3.62 3.83
N ALA A 206 -7.84 4.17 2.62
CA ALA A 206 -7.87 3.40 1.39
C ALA A 206 -6.55 2.65 1.17
N GLU A 207 -5.40 3.30 1.37
CA GLU A 207 -4.10 2.65 1.28
C GLU A 207 -3.97 1.46 2.23
N ARG A 208 -4.34 1.65 3.50
CA ARG A 208 -4.19 0.62 4.53
C ARG A 208 -5.15 -0.53 4.36
N TRP A 209 -6.43 -0.23 4.17
CA TRP A 209 -7.50 -1.22 4.29
C TRP A 209 -7.88 -1.84 2.97
N GLU A 210 -7.59 -1.17 1.85
CA GLU A 210 -8.05 -1.58 0.55
C GLU A 210 -6.92 -1.92 -0.43
N LEU A 211 -5.91 -1.05 -0.53
CA LEU A 211 -4.89 -1.15 -1.58
C LEU A 211 -3.60 -1.86 -1.11
N GLY A 212 -3.34 -1.85 0.20
CA GLY A 212 -2.11 -2.40 0.78
C GLY A 212 -0.86 -1.55 0.50
N LEU A 213 -1.04 -0.24 0.38
CA LEU A 213 0.01 0.76 0.15
C LEU A 213 0.54 1.34 1.46
N ASN A 214 1.49 2.25 1.37
CA ASN A 214 2.21 2.79 2.50
C ASN A 214 1.96 4.27 2.72
N MET A 215 0.97 4.55 3.57
CA MET A 215 0.50 5.86 4.04
C MET A 215 1.52 6.88 4.55
N ASN A 216 2.79 6.53 4.61
CA ASN A 216 3.84 7.43 5.06
C ASN A 216 4.87 7.69 3.96
N ARG A 217 4.62 7.23 2.73
CA ARG A 217 5.50 7.31 1.57
C ARG A 217 4.71 7.50 0.29
N GLU A 218 4.98 8.64 -0.36
CA GLU A 218 4.44 8.95 -1.68
C GLU A 218 4.58 7.83 -2.70
N SER A 219 5.63 7.00 -2.59
CA SER A 219 5.83 5.83 -3.45
C SER A 219 6.08 4.58 -2.61
N THR A 220 5.15 3.63 -2.69
CA THR A 220 5.19 2.36 -1.94
C THR A 220 6.32 1.46 -2.42
N ASP A 221 6.43 1.28 -3.74
CA ASP A 221 7.50 0.50 -4.36
C ASP A 221 8.84 1.21 -4.38
N ARG A 222 8.80 2.52 -4.08
CA ARG A 222 9.94 3.41 -4.08
C ARG A 222 10.46 3.46 -5.51
N ASP A 223 9.84 4.28 -6.33
CA ASP A 223 10.43 4.74 -7.56
C ASP A 223 10.32 6.27 -7.63
N LYS A 224 10.10 6.84 -8.81
CA LYS A 224 9.94 8.28 -8.99
C LYS A 224 8.46 8.71 -9.02
N PHE A 225 7.56 7.79 -9.30
CA PHE A 225 6.13 8.02 -9.42
C PHE A 225 5.49 7.81 -8.07
N ASP A 226 4.63 8.74 -7.68
CA ASP A 226 3.83 8.57 -6.47
C ASP A 226 2.66 7.61 -6.72
N ASP A 227 2.15 6.94 -5.70
CA ASP A 227 1.16 5.87 -5.86
C ASP A 227 -0.14 6.42 -6.49
N GLY A 228 -0.56 7.63 -6.11
CA GLY A 228 -1.73 8.29 -6.71
C GLY A 228 -1.51 8.66 -8.18
N GLN A 229 -0.29 9.03 -8.59
CA GLN A 229 0.07 9.21 -9.98
C GLN A 229 -0.05 7.90 -10.77
N GLU A 230 0.37 6.79 -10.20
CA GLU A 230 0.29 5.47 -10.85
C GLU A 230 -1.14 4.92 -10.91
N LEU A 231 -1.98 5.26 -9.94
CA LEU A 231 -3.39 4.87 -9.91
C LEU A 231 -4.28 5.74 -10.80
N PHE A 232 -4.15 7.06 -10.69
CA PHE A 232 -5.07 8.03 -11.30
C PHE A 232 -4.49 8.75 -12.52
N GLY A 233 -3.20 8.54 -12.82
CA GLY A 233 -2.51 9.19 -13.93
C GLY A 233 -2.23 10.68 -13.73
N ASN A 234 -2.57 11.24 -12.56
CA ASN A 234 -2.45 12.67 -12.25
C ASN A 234 -1.76 12.85 -10.90
N THR A 235 -0.55 13.42 -10.91
CA THR A 235 0.03 13.99 -9.68
C THR A 235 -0.67 15.31 -9.38
N TYR A 236 -1.34 15.43 -8.25
CA TYR A 236 -1.80 16.73 -7.77
C TYR A 236 -0.63 17.47 -7.13
N CYS A 237 -0.32 18.65 -7.64
CA CYS A 237 0.73 19.51 -7.09
C CYS A 237 0.12 20.78 -6.47
N PRO A 238 -0.06 20.84 -5.14
CA PRO A 238 -0.41 22.08 -4.46
C PRO A 238 0.78 23.06 -4.54
N GLY A 239 0.81 23.91 -5.56
CA GLY A 239 1.89 24.88 -5.77
C GLY A 239 1.89 25.52 -7.16
N SER A 240 2.30 26.79 -7.26
CA SER A 240 2.36 27.49 -8.54
C SER A 240 3.70 27.28 -9.26
N GLY A 241 3.63 26.91 -10.54
CA GLY A 241 4.72 27.11 -11.50
C GLY A 241 5.92 26.17 -11.37
N GLY A 242 5.73 24.88 -11.68
CA GLY A 242 6.84 23.94 -11.94
C GLY A 242 7.61 23.47 -10.69
N TYR A 243 7.20 23.93 -9.52
CA TYR A 243 7.60 23.41 -8.22
C TYR A 243 6.32 23.00 -7.51
N CYS A 244 6.08 21.70 -7.40
CA CYS A 244 5.10 21.20 -6.44
C CYS A 244 5.55 21.76 -5.07
N GLY A 245 4.65 22.34 -4.28
CA GLY A 245 4.98 23.11 -3.07
C GLY A 245 5.74 22.35 -1.98
N TYR A 246 6.11 21.09 -2.25
CA TYR A 246 6.72 20.11 -1.36
C TYR A 246 8.17 19.76 -1.74
N GLY A 247 8.76 20.46 -2.71
CA GLY A 247 10.16 20.30 -3.12
C GLY A 247 10.30 19.63 -4.49
N ALA A 248 11.53 19.29 -4.89
CA ALA A 248 11.74 18.46 -6.06
C ALA A 248 11.21 17.06 -5.71
N LEU A 249 10.19 16.57 -6.43
CA LEU A 249 9.75 15.19 -6.30
C LEU A 249 10.93 14.24 -6.58
N PRO A 250 11.15 13.20 -5.75
CA PRO A 250 10.42 12.83 -4.53
C PRO A 250 10.84 13.63 -3.26
N ARG A 251 10.04 13.62 -2.17
CA ARG A 251 10.35 14.30 -0.88
C ARG A 251 11.81 14.17 -0.44
N ASN A 252 12.28 15.16 0.31
CA ASN A 252 13.67 15.23 0.77
C ASN A 252 14.07 14.06 1.69
N GLU A 253 13.12 13.39 2.36
CA GLU A 253 13.35 12.14 3.12
C GLU A 253 13.54 10.91 2.21
N ASP A 254 12.94 10.92 1.02
CA ASP A 254 13.01 9.86 0.00
C ASP A 254 14.16 10.10 -1.00
N TRP A 255 14.72 11.32 -1.01
CA TRP A 255 15.95 11.73 -1.71
C TRP A 255 17.16 10.83 -1.47
N GLY A 256 17.19 10.13 -0.33
CA GLY A 256 18.29 9.27 0.07
C GLY A 256 18.26 7.84 -0.48
N ILE A 257 17.15 7.40 -1.08
CA ILE A 257 16.97 5.99 -1.45
C ILE A 257 16.98 5.79 -2.97
N ILE A 258 16.51 6.72 -3.82
CA ILE A 258 16.24 6.37 -5.25
C ILE A 258 16.65 7.45 -6.27
N PHE A 259 17.84 7.18 -6.83
CA PHE A 259 18.44 7.54 -8.12
C PHE A 259 18.64 9.01 -8.55
N ALA A 260 19.83 9.20 -9.13
CA ALA A 260 20.20 10.32 -10.00
C ALA A 260 19.09 10.65 -11.00
N GLU A 261 18.94 11.93 -11.36
CA GLU A 261 18.00 12.47 -12.37
C GLU A 261 17.59 11.39 -13.39
N MET A 262 16.40 10.81 -13.22
CA MET A 262 15.86 9.88 -14.21
C MET A 262 15.75 10.63 -15.54
N PRO A 263 16.35 10.10 -16.62
CA PRO A 263 16.27 10.74 -17.91
C PRO A 263 14.81 10.91 -18.34
N SER A 264 14.48 12.04 -18.99
CA SER A 264 13.10 12.36 -19.39
C SER A 264 12.47 11.39 -20.39
N TRP A 265 13.23 10.43 -20.92
CA TRP A 265 12.76 9.35 -21.79
C TRP A 265 12.33 8.10 -21.01
N VAL A 266 12.58 8.05 -19.70
CA VAL A 266 11.93 7.08 -18.81
C VAL A 266 10.48 7.55 -18.67
N GLU A 267 9.66 7.15 -19.66
CA GLU A 267 8.20 7.20 -19.55
C GLU A 267 7.78 6.22 -18.47
N ALA A 268 6.72 6.53 -17.73
CA ALA A 268 6.16 5.70 -16.66
C ALA A 268 6.14 4.21 -17.05
N PRO A 269 7.01 3.37 -16.45
CA PRO A 269 6.94 1.94 -16.52
C PRO A 269 6.71 1.41 -15.10
N GLY A 270 5.49 1.54 -14.64
CA GLY A 270 5.06 1.25 -13.27
C GLY A 270 3.57 1.51 -13.25
N ASN A 271 2.82 0.71 -13.99
CA ASN A 271 1.37 0.87 -14.05
C ASN A 271 0.72 0.39 -12.73
N HIS A 272 1.49 0.33 -11.65
CA HIS A 272 1.12 -0.30 -10.42
C HIS A 272 2.05 0.19 -9.28
N PRO A 273 1.49 0.78 -8.20
CA PRO A 273 2.17 1.21 -6.95
C PRO A 273 3.10 0.21 -6.24
N LEU A 274 3.17 -1.02 -6.74
CA LEU A 274 3.96 -2.12 -6.16
C LEU A 274 5.07 -2.59 -7.12
N VAL A 275 5.26 -1.90 -8.25
CA VAL A 275 6.14 -2.32 -9.35
C VAL A 275 7.01 -1.16 -9.79
N ALA A 276 8.16 -1.04 -9.11
CA ALA A 276 9.06 0.07 -9.31
C ALA A 276 9.53 0.22 -10.77
N ALA A 277 9.40 1.44 -11.27
CA ALA A 277 10.04 1.98 -12.44
C ALA A 277 11.53 2.24 -12.21
N PHE A 278 12.40 1.61 -13.01
CA PHE A 278 13.81 1.97 -13.03
C PHE A 278 14.43 1.81 -14.41
N PRO A 279 15.38 2.68 -14.80
CA PRO A 279 16.07 2.53 -16.06
C PRO A 279 16.98 1.29 -16.05
N VAL A 280 16.96 0.52 -17.13
CA VAL A 280 17.91 -0.58 -17.39
C VAL A 280 18.79 -0.18 -18.57
N PRO A 281 19.87 0.60 -18.35
CA PRO A 281 20.74 1.01 -19.44
C PRO A 281 21.53 -0.19 -19.97
N GLU A 282 21.41 -0.46 -21.26
CA GLU A 282 22.24 -1.42 -21.99
C GLU A 282 23.27 -0.69 -22.84
N ILE A 283 24.52 -1.16 -22.82
CA ILE A 283 25.61 -0.60 -23.61
C ILE A 283 26.06 -1.67 -24.61
N ASP A 284 25.76 -1.42 -25.87
CA ASP A 284 26.25 -2.25 -26.98
C ASP A 284 27.43 -1.58 -27.68
N VAL A 285 28.50 -2.35 -27.88
CA VAL A 285 29.63 -1.94 -28.73
C VAL A 285 29.33 -2.38 -30.15
N VAL A 286 29.00 -1.43 -31.01
CA VAL A 286 28.89 -1.69 -32.45
C VAL A 286 30.26 -1.70 -33.09
N GLU A 287 30.52 -2.61 -34.04
CA GLU A 287 31.83 -2.79 -34.66
C GLU A 287 32.39 -1.48 -35.25
N SER A 288 31.52 -0.62 -35.79
CA SER A 288 31.89 0.70 -36.30
C SER A 288 32.30 1.73 -35.25
N SER A 289 31.98 1.51 -33.97
CA SER A 289 32.34 2.38 -32.84
C SER A 289 33.67 2.00 -32.18
N LEU A 290 34.19 0.81 -32.49
CA LEU A 290 35.44 0.33 -31.93
C LEU A 290 36.62 0.75 -32.82
N HIS A 291 37.33 1.80 -32.41
CA HIS A 291 38.55 2.23 -33.08
C HIS A 291 39.78 1.64 -32.39
N VAL A 292 40.43 0.68 -33.05
CA VAL A 292 41.72 0.12 -32.62
C VAL A 292 42.81 0.71 -33.50
N GLU A 293 43.74 1.46 -32.91
CA GLU A 293 44.91 1.99 -33.59
C GLU A 293 46.19 1.39 -32.99
N THR A 294 47.12 0.98 -33.84
CA THR A 294 48.45 0.51 -33.42
C THR A 294 49.29 1.68 -32.92
N VAL A 295 49.60 1.69 -31.62
CA VAL A 295 50.54 2.64 -31.02
C VAL A 295 51.96 2.08 -31.09
N THR A 296 52.86 2.79 -31.79
CA THR A 296 54.28 2.46 -31.82
C THR A 296 55.02 3.37 -30.84
N THR A 297 55.39 2.83 -29.67
CA THR A 297 56.22 3.57 -28.70
C THR A 297 57.68 3.55 -29.15
N VAL A 298 58.17 4.68 -29.66
CA VAL A 298 59.60 4.86 -29.95
C VAL A 298 60.31 5.25 -28.67
N THR A 299 60.99 4.30 -28.02
CA THR A 299 61.90 4.59 -26.90
C THR A 299 63.16 5.29 -27.41
N THR A 300 63.18 6.61 -27.30
CA THR A 300 64.40 7.42 -27.29
C THR A 300 64.80 7.76 -25.84
N ASP A 301 66.07 8.07 -25.62
CA ASP A 301 66.75 8.26 -24.33
C ASP A 301 66.18 9.38 -23.41
N HIS A 302 65.06 9.99 -23.79
CA HIS A 302 64.31 10.95 -23.00
C HIS A 302 62.80 10.80 -23.22
N THR A 303 62.04 10.92 -22.14
CA THR A 303 60.58 10.76 -22.07
C THR A 303 59.87 11.95 -22.75
N ILE A 304 58.93 11.70 -23.68
CA ILE A 304 58.19 12.77 -24.40
C ILE A 304 56.68 12.80 -24.07
N ALA A 305 56.08 11.76 -23.50
CA ALA A 305 54.74 11.86 -22.92
C ALA A 305 54.41 10.68 -21.99
N GLU A 306 53.76 10.96 -20.86
CA GLU A 306 53.02 9.97 -20.06
C GLU A 306 51.52 10.20 -20.28
N GLY A 307 50.79 9.13 -20.58
CA GLY A 307 49.33 9.11 -20.66
C GLY A 307 48.80 8.02 -19.74
N THR A 308 47.86 8.36 -18.85
CA THR A 308 47.19 7.40 -17.98
C THR A 308 45.91 6.92 -18.65
N GLU A 309 45.83 5.62 -18.96
CA GLU A 309 44.60 4.98 -19.40
C GLU A 309 43.76 4.60 -18.16
N ARG A 310 42.46 4.94 -18.18
CA ARG A 310 41.49 4.50 -17.18
C ARG A 310 40.45 3.65 -17.89
N SER A 311 40.45 2.35 -17.64
CA SER A 311 39.40 1.44 -18.06
C SER A 311 38.37 1.27 -16.95
N TYR A 312 37.09 1.22 -17.32
CA TYR A 312 36.01 0.82 -16.43
C TYR A 312 35.36 -0.42 -17.04
N SER A 313 35.23 -1.47 -16.24
CA SER A 313 34.55 -2.71 -16.62
C SER A 313 33.39 -2.93 -15.64
N THR A 314 32.18 -3.03 -16.17
CA THR A 314 31.05 -3.63 -15.46
C THR A 314 30.51 -4.74 -16.33
N SER A 315 30.69 -5.99 -15.90
CA SER A 315 30.07 -7.15 -16.56
C SER A 315 29.13 -7.84 -15.58
N LYS A 316 27.84 -7.86 -15.93
CA LYS A 316 27.01 -9.02 -15.68
C LYS A 316 26.84 -9.70 -17.04
N THR A 317 27.62 -10.76 -17.25
CA THR A 317 27.57 -11.55 -18.49
C THR A 317 26.75 -12.81 -18.21
N GLU A 318 25.54 -12.88 -18.73
CA GLU A 318 24.85 -14.16 -18.91
C GLU A 318 25.15 -14.65 -20.33
N GLY A 319 26.25 -15.39 -20.47
CA GLY A 319 26.67 -15.98 -21.74
C GLY A 319 28.11 -16.49 -21.70
N THR A 320 28.31 -17.77 -21.97
CA THR A 320 29.64 -18.37 -22.18
C THR A 320 30.21 -17.94 -23.53
N SER A 321 31.26 -17.13 -23.52
CA SER A 321 32.08 -16.83 -24.69
C SER A 321 33.36 -17.66 -24.66
N SER A 322 33.71 -18.30 -25.79
CA SER A 322 35.02 -18.91 -26.01
C SER A 322 35.74 -18.14 -27.12
N SER A 323 36.94 -17.63 -26.83
CA SER A 323 37.84 -17.04 -27.83
C SER A 323 38.96 -18.03 -28.18
N VAL A 324 39.26 -18.15 -29.47
CA VAL A 324 40.46 -18.82 -29.99
C VAL A 324 41.28 -17.75 -30.69
N ALA A 325 42.53 -17.58 -30.26
CA ALA A 325 43.48 -16.66 -30.87
C ALA A 325 44.56 -17.47 -31.59
N ASP A 326 44.59 -17.40 -32.92
CA ASP A 326 45.65 -17.94 -33.75
C ASP A 326 46.67 -16.83 -34.04
N THR A 327 47.89 -16.99 -33.53
CA THR A 327 49.01 -16.08 -33.78
C THR A 327 49.98 -16.73 -34.76
N GLU A 328 50.13 -16.16 -35.96
CA GLU A 328 51.25 -16.50 -36.86
C GLU A 328 52.37 -15.47 -36.73
N THR A 329 53.54 -15.95 -36.30
CA THR A 329 54.78 -15.16 -36.24
C THR A 329 55.58 -15.37 -37.52
N TRP A 330 55.84 -14.31 -38.27
CA TRP A 330 56.77 -14.33 -39.39
C TRP A 330 58.13 -13.78 -38.94
N ASN A 331 59.20 -14.53 -39.16
CA ASN A 331 60.60 -14.18 -38.84
C ASN A 331 61.17 -13.12 -39.78
#